data_AF-A0A062WWY1-F1
#
_entry.id   AF-A0A062WWY1-F1
#
_cell.length_a   1.000
_cell.length_b   1.000
_cell.length_c   1.000
_cell.angle_alpha   90.00
_cell.angle_beta   90.00
_cell.angle_gamma   90.00
#
_symmetry.space_group_name_H-M   'P 1'
#
loop_
_entity.id
_entity.type
_entity.pdbx_description
1 polymer ?
#
loop_
_entity_poly.entity_id
_entity_poly.type
_entity_poly.pdbx_seq_one_letter_code
_entity_poly.pdbx_strand_id
1 'polypeptide(L)'
;MRPGPRTSYEESWLAGAELGEALTRGWRPRAQPVQIALGAGEAVLAQAPVRVWQYIGQNVTYNQGWFVAFGSPLLLGASLLGSALYNGSQRRRAEALAAVQWRPVCQGHLFLTNWRLALALTTGWIDIGYPYLRASGVDGDSMVIMLAGQPPVRLQVWPAHWFFVLMRFLAYGEIVRMEIPSHLQRAAAPRALEPPSGS
;
A
#
# COMPACT_ATOMS: atom_id res chain seq x y z
N MET A 1 27.26 -15.78 18.17
CA MET A 1 26.93 -14.40 17.75
C MET A 1 25.41 -14.27 17.81
N ARG A 2 24.84 -13.51 18.76
CA ARG A 2 23.39 -13.22 18.74
C ARG A 2 23.13 -12.28 17.55
N PRO A 3 22.14 -12.55 16.69
CA PRO A 3 21.75 -11.58 15.67
C PRO A 3 21.35 -10.27 16.35
N GLY A 4 21.75 -9.14 15.77
CA GLY A 4 21.33 -7.81 16.25
C GLY A 4 19.80 -7.61 16.14
N PRO A 5 19.26 -6.52 16.69
CA PRO A 5 17.85 -6.19 16.53
C PRO A 5 17.51 -6.04 15.03
N ARG A 6 16.34 -6.55 14.63
CA ARG A 6 15.88 -6.46 13.23
C ARG A 6 15.50 -5.02 12.90
N THR A 7 15.69 -4.64 11.65
CA THR A 7 15.18 -3.37 11.13
C THR A 7 13.67 -3.45 10.91
N SER A 8 12.99 -2.29 10.92
CA SER A 8 11.57 -2.22 10.60
C SER A 8 11.27 -2.79 9.21
N TYR A 9 12.14 -2.55 8.23
CA TYR A 9 11.98 -3.14 6.90
C TYR A 9 11.95 -4.69 6.94
N GLU A 10 12.89 -5.32 7.65
CA GLU A 10 12.96 -6.78 7.78
C GLU A 10 11.76 -7.36 8.53
N GLU A 11 11.32 -6.69 9.60
CA GLU A 11 10.12 -7.09 10.35
C GLU A 11 8.85 -6.98 9.49
N SER A 12 8.73 -5.92 8.70
CA SER A 12 7.62 -5.78 7.75
C SER A 12 7.62 -6.91 6.73
N TRP A 13 8.78 -7.20 6.14
CA TRP A 13 8.94 -8.28 5.16
C TRP A 13 8.53 -9.64 5.74
N LEU A 14 9.00 -9.95 6.94
CA LEU A 14 8.63 -11.18 7.64
C LEU A 14 7.13 -11.27 7.91
N ALA A 15 6.51 -10.18 8.38
CA ALA A 15 5.06 -10.14 8.59
C ALA A 15 4.28 -10.41 7.29
N GLY A 16 4.72 -9.85 6.17
CA GLY A 16 4.12 -10.14 4.86
C GLY A 16 4.28 -11.60 4.43
N ALA A 17 5.48 -12.17 4.61
CA ALA A 17 5.74 -13.58 4.31
C ALA A 17 4.89 -14.53 5.19
N GLU A 18 4.82 -14.26 6.50
CA GLU A 18 4.00 -15.01 7.44
C GLU A 18 2.51 -14.98 7.06
N LEU A 19 2.01 -13.82 6.63
CA LEU A 19 0.64 -13.68 6.15
C LEU A 19 0.40 -14.48 4.85
N GLY A 20 1.31 -14.41 3.87
CA GLY A 20 1.18 -15.19 2.63
C GLY A 20 1.12 -16.70 2.88
N GLU A 21 1.95 -17.19 3.80
CA GLU A 21 1.92 -18.59 4.26
C GLU A 21 0.62 -18.92 4.99
N ALA A 22 0.14 -18.02 5.86
CA ALA A 22 -1.13 -18.20 6.56
C ALA A 22 -2.31 -18.32 5.59
N LEU A 23 -2.40 -17.43 4.60
CA LEU A 23 -3.43 -17.43 3.58
C LEU A 23 -3.39 -18.71 2.75
N THR A 24 -2.19 -19.21 2.43
CA THR A 24 -1.97 -20.51 1.75
C THR A 24 -2.50 -21.67 2.59
N ARG A 25 -2.32 -21.62 3.92
CA ARG A 25 -2.87 -22.60 4.87
C ARG A 25 -4.36 -22.43 5.17
N GLY A 26 -5.05 -21.52 4.49
CA GLY A 26 -6.49 -21.32 4.63
C GLY A 26 -6.90 -20.33 5.73
N TRP A 27 -5.95 -19.67 6.41
CA TRP A 27 -6.29 -18.58 7.31
C TRP A 27 -7.00 -17.45 6.54
N ARG A 28 -7.95 -16.77 7.18
CA ARG A 28 -8.66 -15.62 6.60
C ARG A 28 -8.73 -14.48 7.62
N PRO A 29 -8.62 -13.22 7.15
CA PRO A 29 -8.74 -12.07 8.02
C PRO A 29 -10.12 -12.02 8.65
N ARG A 30 -10.19 -11.58 9.91
CA ARG A 30 -11.44 -11.38 10.64
C ARG A 30 -11.85 -9.92 10.56
N ALA A 31 -13.15 -9.68 10.54
CA ALA A 31 -13.69 -8.33 10.61
C ALA A 31 -13.27 -7.66 11.92
N GLN A 32 -12.83 -6.40 11.83
CA GLN A 32 -12.49 -5.56 12.96
C GLN A 32 -13.63 -4.58 13.23
N PRO A 33 -14.02 -4.37 14.51
CA PRO A 33 -15.01 -3.36 14.85
C PRO A 33 -14.42 -1.97 14.64
N VAL A 34 -15.09 -1.14 13.84
CA VAL A 34 -14.68 0.24 13.55
C VAL A 34 -15.87 1.16 13.38
N GLN A 35 -15.65 2.46 13.50
CA GLN A 35 -16.66 3.50 13.34
C GLN A 35 -16.51 4.22 11.99
N ILE A 36 -16.58 3.49 10.89
CA ILE A 36 -16.66 4.06 9.53
C ILE A 36 -17.94 3.58 8.85
N ALA A 37 -18.47 4.36 7.91
CA ALA A 37 -19.60 3.93 7.10
C ALA A 37 -19.16 2.78 6.16
N LEU A 38 -19.89 1.67 6.23
CA LEU A 38 -19.63 0.46 5.46
C LEU A 38 -20.84 0.12 4.59
N GLY A 39 -20.58 -0.29 3.35
CA GLY A 39 -21.61 -0.88 2.49
C GLY A 39 -22.13 -2.21 3.03
N ALA A 40 -23.29 -2.66 2.53
CA ALA A 40 -23.84 -3.96 2.91
C ALA A 40 -22.87 -5.10 2.50
N GLY A 41 -22.36 -5.85 3.48
CA GLY A 41 -21.35 -6.89 3.25
C GLY A 41 -19.91 -6.38 3.16
N GLU A 42 -19.68 -5.08 3.33
CA GLU A 42 -18.35 -4.51 3.50
C GLU A 42 -17.89 -4.68 4.96
N ALA A 43 -16.64 -5.10 5.16
CA ALA A 43 -16.02 -5.25 6.48
C ALA A 43 -14.59 -4.72 6.44
N VAL A 44 -14.19 -4.02 7.51
CA VAL A 44 -12.77 -3.69 7.74
C VAL A 44 -12.05 -4.95 8.21
N LEU A 45 -10.95 -5.27 7.54
CA LEU A 45 -10.15 -6.47 7.79
C LEU A 45 -8.77 -6.13 8.34
N ALA A 46 -8.32 -4.90 8.14
CA ALA A 46 -7.15 -4.32 8.80
C ALA A 46 -7.25 -2.79 8.87
N GLN A 47 -6.56 -2.19 9.82
CA GLN A 47 -6.45 -0.74 9.92
C GLN A 47 -5.12 -0.33 10.55
N ALA A 48 -4.61 0.84 10.21
CA ALA A 48 -3.39 1.40 10.81
C ALA A 48 -3.27 2.90 10.52
N PRO A 49 -2.49 3.64 11.34
CA PRO A 49 -2.03 4.98 10.96
C PRO A 49 -1.32 4.96 9.60
N VAL A 50 -1.56 5.98 8.78
CA VAL A 50 -0.97 6.10 7.44
C VAL A 50 -0.46 7.52 7.20
N ARG A 51 0.68 7.63 6.53
CA ARG A 51 1.14 8.89 5.93
C ARG A 51 1.13 8.76 4.41
N VAL A 52 0.49 9.73 3.76
CA VAL A 52 0.33 9.77 2.31
C VAL A 52 1.38 10.68 1.70
N TRP A 53 2.06 10.15 0.69
CA TRP A 53 3.07 10.83 -0.09
C TRP A 53 2.65 10.85 -1.56
N GLN A 54 2.82 11.99 -2.21
CA GLN A 54 2.53 12.13 -3.65
C GLN A 54 3.81 12.26 -4.45
N TYR A 55 3.74 11.74 -5.68
CA TYR A 55 4.80 11.88 -6.67
C TYR A 55 4.68 13.22 -7.38
N ILE A 56 5.71 14.08 -7.27
CA ILE A 56 5.80 15.32 -8.06
C ILE A 56 6.71 15.04 -9.27
N GLY A 57 6.09 14.77 -10.42
CA GLY A 57 6.76 14.84 -11.72
C GLY A 57 6.79 16.28 -12.21
N GLN A 58 7.86 16.70 -12.89
CA GLN A 58 7.98 18.08 -13.38
C GLN A 58 6.77 18.47 -14.25
N ASN A 59 6.20 19.64 -13.92
CA ASN A 59 5.05 20.32 -14.53
C ASN A 59 3.66 19.70 -14.31
N VAL A 60 3.17 19.76 -13.06
CA VAL A 60 1.72 19.92 -12.81
C VAL A 60 1.50 20.93 -11.69
N THR A 61 0.79 22.02 -12.01
CA THR A 61 0.24 22.97 -11.05
C THR A 61 -0.87 22.27 -10.29
N TYR A 62 -0.67 22.00 -9.00
CA TYR A 62 -1.69 21.37 -8.16
C TYR A 62 -2.72 22.40 -7.76
N ASN A 63 -3.98 22.22 -8.20
CA ASN A 63 -5.08 22.81 -7.47
C ASN A 63 -5.19 22.08 -6.13
N GLN A 64 -5.13 22.86 -5.05
CA GLN A 64 -5.30 22.45 -3.65
C GLN A 64 -6.69 21.87 -3.32
N GLY A 65 -7.45 21.47 -4.33
CA GLY A 65 -8.85 21.12 -4.20
C GLY A 65 -9.15 19.77 -4.85
N TRP A 66 -9.43 18.80 -4.00
CA TRP A 66 -10.43 17.75 -4.21
C TRP A 66 -9.90 16.48 -4.92
N PHE A 67 -9.51 15.50 -4.10
CA PHE A 67 -9.89 14.10 -4.41
C PHE A 67 -11.41 14.05 -4.33
N VAL A 68 -12.07 14.42 -5.43
CA VAL A 68 -13.54 14.34 -5.53
C VAL A 68 -13.91 12.90 -5.28
N ALA A 69 -14.76 12.71 -4.27
CA ALA A 69 -15.38 11.45 -3.90
C ALA A 69 -15.74 10.64 -5.16
N PHE A 70 -15.32 9.38 -5.18
CA PHE A 70 -15.61 8.43 -6.23
C PHE A 70 -17.14 8.33 -6.41
N GLY A 71 -17.65 9.03 -7.44
CA GLY A 71 -19.08 9.19 -7.67
C GLY A 71 -19.49 10.19 -8.77
N SER A 72 -18.57 10.97 -9.36
CA SER A 72 -18.89 11.84 -10.51
C SER A 72 -17.80 11.78 -11.59
N PRO A 73 -18.14 11.57 -12.88
CA PRO A 73 -17.19 11.23 -13.95
C PRO A 73 -16.51 12.45 -14.61
N LEU A 74 -16.30 13.55 -13.90
CA LEU A 74 -15.66 14.72 -14.48
C LEU A 74 -14.37 15.03 -13.74
N LEU A 75 -13.24 14.79 -14.40
CA LEU A 75 -12.17 15.76 -14.66
C LEU A 75 -11.09 15.11 -15.54
N LEU A 76 -11.09 15.53 -16.82
CA LEU A 76 -10.03 15.27 -17.77
C LEU A 76 -8.80 16.13 -17.41
N GLY A 77 -7.66 15.49 -17.20
CA GLY A 77 -6.36 16.14 -17.07
C GLY A 77 -5.27 15.18 -17.52
N ALA A 78 -4.67 15.45 -18.68
CA ALA A 78 -3.74 14.55 -19.36
C ALA A 78 -2.49 14.27 -18.51
N SER A 79 -2.22 12.99 -18.25
CA SER A 79 -0.87 12.51 -17.90
C SER A 79 -0.59 11.24 -18.71
N LEU A 80 0.27 11.40 -19.72
CA LEU A 80 0.85 10.28 -20.45
C LEU A 80 1.81 9.55 -19.51
N LEU A 81 1.33 8.51 -18.85
CA LEU A 81 2.20 7.55 -18.16
C LEU A 81 2.83 6.64 -19.21
N GLY A 82 4.05 6.99 -19.62
CA GLY A 82 4.94 6.12 -20.36
C GLY A 82 5.19 4.83 -19.58
N SER A 83 4.89 3.71 -20.22
CA SER A 83 5.08 2.36 -19.67
C SER A 83 6.56 2.08 -19.42
N ALA A 84 6.92 1.71 -18.20
CA ALA A 84 8.19 1.06 -17.93
C ALA A 84 8.16 0.28 -16.61
N LEU A 85 7.46 -0.86 -16.59
CA LEU A 85 7.74 -1.91 -15.61
C LEU A 85 7.91 -3.25 -16.34
N TYR A 86 8.98 -3.35 -17.14
CA TYR A 86 9.68 -4.63 -17.37
C TYR A 86 11.07 -4.38 -17.98
N ASN A 87 12.07 -5.09 -17.46
CA ASN A 87 13.50 -5.16 -17.86
C ASN A 87 14.48 -4.07 -17.36
N GLY A 88 15.33 -4.51 -16.42
CA GLY A 88 16.28 -3.72 -15.65
C GLY A 88 17.64 -3.43 -16.31
N SER A 89 17.69 -2.94 -17.55
CA SER A 89 18.99 -2.51 -18.13
C SER A 89 19.00 -1.13 -18.81
N GLN A 90 17.87 -0.43 -18.93
CA GLN A 90 17.78 0.91 -19.56
C GLN A 90 17.59 2.06 -18.56
N ARG A 91 17.94 1.83 -17.29
CA ARG A 91 17.67 2.76 -16.18
C ARG A 91 18.65 3.94 -16.10
N ARG A 92 19.90 3.81 -16.61
CA ARG A 92 20.98 4.78 -16.31
C ARG A 92 21.03 6.07 -17.14
N ARG A 93 20.20 6.25 -18.18
CA ARG A 93 20.28 7.45 -19.06
C ARG A 93 19.06 8.38 -19.01
N ALA A 94 17.95 7.95 -18.40
CA ALA A 94 16.78 8.81 -18.16
C ALA A 94 16.74 9.42 -16.74
N GLU A 95 17.60 8.95 -15.83
CA GLU A 95 17.63 9.33 -14.41
C GLU A 95 18.33 10.67 -14.10
N ALA A 96 18.91 11.35 -15.09
CA ALA A 96 19.79 12.50 -14.83
C ALA A 96 19.13 13.89 -14.86
N LEU A 97 17.85 14.04 -15.25
CA LEU A 97 17.26 15.39 -15.48
C LEU A 97 15.95 15.72 -14.75
N ALA A 98 15.37 14.83 -13.95
CA ALA A 98 14.25 15.17 -13.08
C ALA A 98 14.26 14.23 -11.86
N ALA A 99 14.87 14.68 -10.76
CA ALA A 99 14.95 13.89 -9.55
C ALA A 99 13.54 13.51 -9.07
N VAL A 100 13.30 12.20 -8.93
CA VAL A 100 12.08 11.64 -8.32
C VAL A 100 11.90 12.24 -6.93
N GLN A 101 10.87 13.05 -6.71
CA GLN A 101 10.60 13.68 -5.41
C GLN A 101 9.24 13.23 -4.88
N TRP A 102 9.26 12.30 -3.92
CA TRP A 102 8.13 12.02 -3.05
C TRP A 102 7.99 13.16 -2.03
N ARG A 103 6.80 13.74 -1.92
CA ARG A 103 6.50 14.76 -0.91
C ARG A 103 5.39 14.28 0.02
N PRO A 104 5.53 14.45 1.35
CA PRO A 104 4.46 14.11 2.28
C PRO A 104 3.36 15.16 2.11
N VAL A 105 2.12 14.70 1.99
CA VAL A 105 0.97 15.59 1.75
C VAL A 105 0.04 15.62 2.95
N CYS A 106 -0.25 14.47 3.53
CA CYS A 106 -1.14 14.36 4.67
C CYS A 106 -0.92 13.06 5.43
N GLN A 107 -1.57 12.93 6.59
CA GLN A 107 -1.55 11.72 7.41
C GLN A 107 -2.96 11.42 7.90
N GLY A 108 -3.17 10.24 8.48
CA GLY A 108 -4.48 9.81 8.94
C GLY A 108 -4.52 8.34 9.31
N HIS A 109 -5.66 7.71 9.04
CA HIS A 109 -5.88 6.29 9.27
C HIS A 109 -6.29 5.57 7.98
N LEU A 110 -5.63 4.46 7.68
CA LEU A 110 -6.02 3.52 6.63
C LEU A 110 -6.94 2.47 7.23
N PHE A 111 -8.05 2.22 6.55
CA PHE A 111 -8.92 1.06 6.74
C PHE A 111 -8.90 0.24 5.46
N LEU A 112 -8.41 -0.99 5.55
CA LEU A 112 -8.43 -1.95 4.45
C LEU A 112 -9.67 -2.82 4.57
N THR A 113 -10.61 -2.66 3.65
CA THR A 113 -11.85 -3.42 3.61
C THR A 113 -11.78 -4.52 2.57
N ASN A 114 -12.76 -5.43 2.55
CA ASN A 114 -12.92 -6.34 1.42
C ASN A 114 -13.28 -5.64 0.09
N TRP A 115 -13.53 -4.32 0.06
CA TRP A 115 -13.96 -3.59 -1.15
C TRP A 115 -13.00 -2.46 -1.58
N ARG A 116 -12.27 -1.84 -0.66
CA ARG A 116 -11.45 -0.64 -0.91
C ARG A 116 -10.34 -0.46 0.13
N LEU A 117 -9.42 0.44 -0.18
CA LEU A 117 -8.65 1.16 0.84
C LEU A 117 -9.40 2.46 1.16
N ALA A 118 -9.86 2.62 2.40
CA ALA A 118 -10.49 3.85 2.87
C ALA A 118 -9.52 4.63 3.76
N LEU A 119 -9.31 5.91 3.46
CA LEU A 119 -8.33 6.77 4.11
C LEU A 119 -9.05 7.92 4.81
N ALA A 120 -9.04 7.90 6.14
CA ALA A 120 -9.48 9.00 6.98
C ALA A 120 -8.29 9.94 7.22
N LEU A 121 -8.10 10.94 6.37
CA LEU A 121 -6.93 11.81 6.39
C LEU A 121 -7.25 13.13 7.10
N THR A 122 -6.21 13.82 7.58
CA THR A 122 -6.32 15.16 8.17
C THR A 122 -6.90 16.20 7.21
N THR A 123 -6.83 15.94 5.90
CA THR A 123 -7.32 16.83 4.84
C THR A 123 -8.68 16.40 4.29
N GLY A 124 -9.25 15.28 4.75
CA GLY A 124 -10.51 14.74 4.26
C GLY A 124 -10.49 13.23 4.07
N TRP A 125 -11.54 12.71 3.44
CA TRP A 125 -11.72 11.28 3.21
C TRP A 125 -11.33 10.90 1.78
N ILE A 126 -10.63 9.78 1.60
CA ILE A 126 -10.31 9.23 0.27
C ILE A 126 -10.65 7.74 0.25
N ASP A 127 -11.39 7.31 -0.77
CA ASP A 127 -11.67 5.90 -1.03
C ASP A 127 -10.98 5.43 -2.29
N ILE A 128 -10.26 4.33 -2.21
CA ILE A 128 -9.58 3.71 -3.35
C ILE A 128 -10.20 2.34 -3.56
N GLY A 129 -11.17 2.26 -4.46
CA GLY A 129 -11.77 1.00 -4.87
C GLY A 129 -10.76 0.15 -5.65
N TYR A 130 -10.76 -1.16 -5.41
CA TYR A 130 -9.85 -2.09 -6.08
C TYR A 130 -9.87 -2.04 -7.62
N PRO A 131 -11.01 -1.82 -8.31
CA PRO A 131 -11.03 -1.71 -9.78
C PRO A 131 -10.18 -0.56 -10.38
N TYR A 132 -9.81 0.44 -9.57
CA TYR A 132 -9.00 1.58 -9.99
C TYR A 132 -7.50 1.36 -9.83
N LEU A 133 -7.09 0.31 -9.10
CA LEU A 133 -5.69 -0.06 -8.98
C LEU A 133 -5.18 -0.58 -10.33
N ARG A 134 -4.04 -0.06 -10.77
CA ARG A 134 -3.36 -0.48 -12.02
C ARG A 134 -2.08 -1.24 -11.74
N ALA A 135 -1.36 -0.82 -10.72
CA ALA A 135 -0.18 -1.51 -10.21
C ALA A 135 0.00 -1.18 -8.73
N SER A 136 0.71 -2.06 -8.04
CA SER A 136 0.97 -1.94 -6.61
C SER A 136 2.28 -2.64 -6.28
N GLY A 137 3.05 -2.09 -5.36
CA GLY A 137 4.26 -2.73 -4.83
C GLY A 137 4.59 -2.20 -3.44
N VAL A 138 5.71 -2.67 -2.90
CA VAL A 138 6.28 -2.16 -1.65
C VAL A 138 7.64 -1.54 -1.95
N ASP A 139 7.87 -0.34 -1.44
CA ASP A 139 9.15 0.35 -1.51
C ASP A 139 9.54 0.77 -0.07
N GLY A 140 10.51 0.07 0.50
CA GLY A 140 10.92 0.25 1.90
C GLY A 140 9.77 -0.03 2.87
N ASP A 141 9.37 1.01 3.60
CA ASP A 141 8.33 1.00 4.64
C ASP A 141 6.94 1.41 4.13
N SER A 142 6.73 1.42 2.82
CA SER A 142 5.53 2.00 2.22
C SER A 142 4.99 1.15 1.09
N MET A 143 3.66 1.11 0.97
CA MET A 143 3.01 0.64 -0.25
C MET A 143 3.04 1.74 -1.30
N VAL A 144 3.36 1.40 -2.54
CA VAL A 144 3.21 2.30 -3.69
C VAL A 144 2.06 1.78 -4.53
N ILE A 145 1.08 2.62 -4.81
CA ILE A 145 -0.10 2.30 -5.61
C ILE A 145 -0.18 3.23 -6.82
N MET A 146 -0.43 2.64 -7.98
CA MET A 146 -0.69 3.36 -9.23
C MET A 146 -2.17 3.25 -9.54
N LEU A 147 -2.80 4.40 -9.76
CA LEU A 147 -4.24 4.55 -9.94
C LEU A 147 -4.55 4.96 -11.38
N ALA A 148 -5.70 4.51 -11.89
CA ALA A 148 -6.15 4.87 -13.23
C ALA A 148 -6.30 6.40 -13.37
N GLY A 149 -5.54 7.00 -14.30
CA GLY A 149 -5.63 8.44 -14.60
C GLY A 149 -5.13 9.37 -13.49
N GLN A 150 -4.37 8.87 -12.53
CA GLN A 150 -3.85 9.64 -11.39
C GLN A 150 -2.36 9.38 -11.16
N PRO A 151 -1.61 10.35 -10.61
CA PRO A 151 -0.23 10.13 -10.20
C PRO A 151 -0.11 8.98 -9.17
N PRO A 152 1.05 8.29 -9.12
CA PRO A 152 1.31 7.30 -8.08
C PRO A 152 1.19 7.90 -6.67
N VAL A 153 0.63 7.12 -5.75
CA VAL A 153 0.52 7.46 -4.33
C VAL A 153 1.36 6.48 -3.53
N ARG A 154 2.11 6.99 -2.56
CA ARG A 154 2.84 6.18 -1.58
C ARG A 154 2.13 6.28 -0.23
N LEU A 155 1.75 5.13 0.30
CA LEU A 155 1.11 4.95 1.60
C LEU A 155 2.14 4.37 2.56
N GLN A 156 2.73 5.23 3.39
CA GLN A 156 3.61 4.82 4.48
C GLN A 156 2.73 4.27 5.61
N VAL A 157 2.79 2.96 5.81
CA VAL A 157 1.95 2.21 6.76
C VAL A 157 2.76 1.07 7.35
N TRP A 158 2.52 0.75 8.60
CA TRP A 158 3.23 -0.30 9.30
C TRP A 158 2.34 -1.51 9.59
N PRO A 159 2.79 -2.74 9.29
CA PRO A 159 3.90 -3.15 8.42
C PRO A 159 3.47 -3.18 6.95
N ALA A 160 4.18 -2.44 6.10
CA ALA A 160 3.81 -2.24 4.69
C ALA A 160 3.62 -3.53 3.88
N HIS A 161 4.53 -4.51 4.01
CA HIS A 161 4.40 -5.77 3.27
C HIS A 161 3.20 -6.61 3.71
N TRP A 162 2.83 -6.57 5.00
CA TRP A 162 1.63 -7.24 5.50
C TRP A 162 0.37 -6.62 4.90
N PHE A 163 0.26 -5.29 4.91
CA PHE A 163 -0.86 -4.58 4.27
C PHE A 163 -0.90 -4.80 2.76
N PHE A 164 0.26 -4.86 2.10
CA PHE A 164 0.37 -5.17 0.68
C PHE A 164 -0.17 -6.56 0.34
N VAL A 165 0.30 -7.60 1.05
CA VAL A 165 -0.14 -8.99 0.84
C VAL A 165 -1.64 -9.11 1.09
N LEU A 166 -2.15 -8.52 2.18
CA LEU A 166 -3.58 -8.53 2.46
C LEU A 166 -4.38 -7.81 1.37
N MET A 167 -3.93 -6.64 0.92
CA MET A 167 -4.60 -5.89 -0.15
C MET A 167 -4.64 -6.68 -1.45
N ARG A 168 -3.54 -7.35 -1.86
CA ARG A 168 -3.53 -8.19 -3.07
C ARG A 168 -4.51 -9.36 -2.97
N PHE A 169 -4.60 -9.98 -1.79
CA PHE A 169 -5.56 -11.05 -1.53
C PHE A 169 -7.01 -10.55 -1.62
N LEU A 170 -7.32 -9.39 -1.05
CA LEU A 170 -8.68 -8.84 -1.06
C LEU A 170 -9.09 -8.28 -2.43
N ALA A 171 -8.17 -7.61 -3.12
CA ALA A 171 -8.42 -6.99 -4.41
C ALA A 171 -8.53 -8.01 -5.55
N TYR A 172 -7.74 -9.09 -5.50
CA TYR A 172 -7.54 -9.99 -6.64
C TYR A 172 -7.65 -11.48 -6.31
N GLY A 173 -7.85 -11.86 -5.05
CA GLY A 173 -7.75 -13.26 -4.62
C GLY A 173 -6.33 -13.82 -4.69
N GLU A 174 -5.32 -12.96 -4.87
CA GLU A 174 -3.93 -13.38 -5.05
C GLU A 174 -3.23 -13.60 -3.71
N ILE A 175 -2.62 -14.77 -3.54
CA ILE A 175 -1.75 -15.06 -2.40
C ILE A 175 -0.31 -14.78 -2.82
N VAL A 176 0.19 -13.61 -2.44
CA VAL A 176 1.58 -13.20 -2.70
C VAL A 176 2.51 -14.00 -1.80
N ARG A 177 3.42 -14.77 -2.40
CA ARG A 177 4.52 -15.44 -1.69
C ARG A 177 5.74 -14.53 -1.69
N MET A 178 6.15 -14.13 -0.50
CA MET A 178 7.37 -13.35 -0.32
C MET A 178 8.53 -14.30 -0.05
N GLU A 179 9.57 -14.23 -0.88
CA GLU A 179 10.80 -14.96 -0.61
C GLU A 179 11.46 -14.38 0.64
N ILE A 180 11.70 -15.20 1.66
CA ILE A 180 12.41 -14.76 2.87
C ILE A 180 13.91 -14.80 2.56
N PRO A 181 14.61 -13.65 2.60
CA PRO A 181 16.06 -13.61 2.42
C PRO A 181 16.77 -14.57 3.37
N SER A 182 17.81 -15.25 2.90
CA SER A 182 18.54 -16.28 3.67
C SER A 182 19.03 -15.80 5.04
N HIS A 183 19.34 -14.50 5.20
CA HIS A 183 19.73 -13.92 6.47
C HIS A 183 18.59 -13.78 7.49
N LEU A 184 17.33 -13.77 7.06
CA LEU A 184 16.13 -13.71 7.91
C LEU A 184 15.55 -15.10 8.23
N GLN A 185 15.91 -16.14 7.48
CA GLN A 185 15.37 -17.50 7.64
C GLN A 185 15.64 -18.12 9.03
N ARG A 186 16.75 -17.77 9.69
CA ARG A 186 17.09 -18.30 11.03
C ARG A 186 16.23 -17.72 12.17
N ALA A 187 15.38 -16.75 11.85
CA ALA A 187 14.71 -15.90 12.83
C ALA A 187 13.16 -16.04 12.78
N ALA A 188 12.64 -16.76 11.78
CA ALA A 188 11.21 -17.00 11.60
C ALA A 188 10.72 -18.12 12.54
N ALA A 189 10.46 -17.79 13.81
CA ALA A 189 9.59 -18.61 14.65
C ALA A 189 8.15 -18.12 14.44
N PRO A 190 7.16 -19.01 14.26
CA PRO A 190 5.79 -18.60 13.99
C PRO A 190 5.23 -17.80 15.18
N ARG A 191 4.91 -16.52 14.95
CA ARG A 191 4.15 -15.70 15.90
C ARG A 191 2.66 -15.81 15.60
N ALA A 192 1.81 -15.65 16.61
CA ALA A 192 0.35 -15.64 16.42
C ALA A 192 -0.03 -14.54 15.42
N LEU A 193 -0.76 -14.92 14.36
CA LEU A 193 -1.21 -14.03 13.30
C LEU A 193 -2.38 -13.19 13.81
N GLU A 194 -2.05 -12.08 14.46
CA GLU A 194 -2.99 -11.00 14.72
C GLU A 194 -2.66 -9.82 13.79
N PRO A 195 -3.68 -9.06 13.34
CA PRO A 195 -3.41 -7.79 12.70
C PRO A 195 -2.53 -6.94 13.63
N PRO A 196 -1.52 -6.25 13.09
CA PRO A 196 -0.58 -5.48 13.90
C PRO A 196 -1.36 -4.41 14.67
N SER A 197 -1.25 -4.43 16.00
CA SER A 197 -1.84 -3.42 16.87
C SER A 197 -1.17 -2.07 16.60
N GLY A 198 -1.99 -1.07 16.27
CA GLY A 198 -1.52 0.28 15.95
C GLY A 198 -0.67 0.86 17.09
N SER A 199 0.51 1.34 16.75
CA SER A 199 1.35 2.21 17.60
C SER A 199 1.15 3.66 17.21
#